data_AF-A0A3S0BMR6-F1
#
_entry.id   AF-A0A3S0BMR6-F1
#
_cell.length_a   1.000
_cell.length_b   1.000
_cell.length_c   1.000
_cell.angle_alpha   90.00
_cell.angle_beta   90.00
_cell.angle_gamma   90.00
#
_symmetry.space_group_name_H-M   'P 1'
#
loop_
_entity.id
_entity.type
_entity.pdbx_description
1 polymer ?
#
loop_
_entity_poly.entity_id
_entity_poly.type
_entity_poly.pdbx_seq_one_letter_code
_entity_poly.pdbx_strand_id
1 'polypeptide(L)'
;MKKLLLSILAIGCSSAFAMTKVDFSKSSYSCNKIAITPNSSESDLLNNCRHATIVEHEENNAGRTFRGPGGGAAMTQNSDPYDEINLDKVKFYTDDYSYMICYYKDYIFVKCKVRPPKVVKTTTSASVNTNSSAAK
;
A
#
# COMPACT_ATOMS: atom_id res chain seq x y z
N MET A 1 -0.86 40.82 -34.99
CA MET A 1 -1.54 39.67 -34.34
C MET A 1 -1.17 38.38 -35.07
N LYS A 2 -0.43 37.46 -34.44
CA LYS A 2 -0.33 36.04 -34.85
C LYS A 2 0.37 35.20 -33.76
N LYS A 3 -0.46 34.72 -32.82
CA LYS A 3 -0.47 33.40 -32.16
C LYS A 3 0.86 32.86 -31.57
N LEU A 4 1.15 33.27 -30.34
CA LEU A 4 1.91 32.49 -29.36
C LEU A 4 0.93 31.51 -28.68
N LEU A 5 0.83 30.29 -29.22
CA LEU A 5 0.10 29.18 -28.57
C LEU A 5 0.95 27.92 -28.72
N LEU A 6 2.10 27.91 -28.07
CA LEU A 6 2.82 26.69 -27.75
C LEU A 6 3.15 26.70 -26.27
N SER A 7 2.96 25.54 -25.66
CA SER A 7 3.32 25.20 -24.28
C SER A 7 2.31 25.65 -23.24
N ILE A 8 1.37 24.77 -22.88
CA ILE A 8 1.25 24.17 -21.53
C ILE A 8 0.38 22.92 -21.71
N LEU A 9 1.02 21.78 -21.97
CA LEU A 9 0.38 20.48 -21.72
C LEU A 9 1.41 19.54 -21.07
N ALA A 10 2.06 20.04 -20.03
CA ALA A 10 2.73 19.19 -19.06
C ALA A 10 1.64 18.56 -18.18
N ILE A 11 0.97 17.54 -18.72
CA ILE A 11 0.10 16.67 -17.93
C ILE A 11 1.00 16.01 -16.90
N GLY A 12 0.95 16.51 -15.67
CA GLY A 12 1.60 15.87 -14.54
C GLY A 12 1.04 14.47 -14.40
N CYS A 13 1.84 13.47 -14.77
CA CYS A 13 1.58 12.08 -14.41
C CYS A 13 1.59 11.99 -12.89
N SER A 14 0.42 12.19 -12.28
CA SER A 14 0.19 11.86 -10.88
C SER A 14 0.18 10.35 -10.80
N SER A 15 1.37 9.74 -10.68
CA SER A 15 1.53 8.31 -10.51
C SER A 15 0.87 7.91 -9.20
N ALA A 16 -0.38 7.46 -9.29
CA ALA A 16 -1.02 6.71 -8.22
C ALA A 16 -0.26 5.39 -8.10
N PHE A 17 0.74 5.34 -7.21
CA PHE A 17 1.48 4.12 -6.95
C PHE A 17 0.54 3.12 -6.26
N ALA A 18 0.01 2.19 -7.04
CA ALA A 18 -0.71 1.02 -6.55
C ALA A 18 0.22 0.17 -5.68
N MET A 19 -0.29 -0.35 -4.57
CA MET A 19 0.48 -1.28 -3.74
C MET A 19 0.67 -2.61 -4.49
N THR A 20 1.87 -3.18 -4.44
CA THR A 20 2.20 -4.46 -5.08
C THR A 20 2.09 -5.60 -4.08
N LYS A 21 1.64 -6.78 -4.52
CA LYS A 21 1.66 -7.97 -3.65
C LYS A 21 3.11 -8.35 -3.36
N VAL A 22 3.41 -8.63 -2.09
CA VAL A 22 4.74 -9.05 -1.65
C VAL A 22 4.98 -10.50 -2.06
N ASP A 23 6.14 -10.74 -2.64
CA ASP A 23 6.69 -12.06 -2.91
C ASP A 23 7.89 -12.27 -1.97
N PHE A 24 7.65 -12.94 -0.83
CA PHE A 24 8.67 -13.19 0.20
C PHE A 24 9.83 -14.09 -0.29
N SER A 25 9.69 -14.74 -1.45
CA SER A 25 10.79 -15.49 -2.05
C SER A 25 11.82 -14.58 -2.76
N LYS A 26 11.41 -13.36 -3.12
CA LYS A 26 12.23 -12.40 -3.90
C LYS A 26 12.59 -11.14 -3.14
N SER A 27 11.81 -10.79 -2.13
CA SER A 27 11.96 -9.53 -1.40
C SER A 27 11.94 -9.80 0.09
N SER A 28 12.91 -9.25 0.80
CA SER A 28 12.99 -9.27 2.26
C SER A 28 12.60 -7.91 2.82
N TYR A 29 11.73 -7.94 3.82
CA TYR A 29 11.33 -6.77 4.60
C TYR A 29 11.55 -7.06 6.08
N SER A 30 11.85 -6.04 6.86
CA SER A 30 12.04 -6.18 8.30
C SER A 30 11.39 -5.05 9.07
N CYS A 31 11.10 -5.33 10.33
CA CYS A 31 10.73 -4.37 11.34
C CYS A 31 11.64 -4.56 12.55
N ASN A 32 12.33 -3.51 12.98
CA ASN A 32 13.31 -3.60 14.06
C ASN A 32 14.34 -4.73 13.84
N LYS A 33 14.78 -4.91 12.58
CA LYS A 33 15.70 -5.98 12.12
C LYS A 33 15.13 -7.41 12.21
N ILE A 34 13.85 -7.58 12.56
CA ILE A 34 13.15 -8.87 12.53
C ILE A 34 12.51 -9.03 11.17
N ALA A 35 12.82 -10.13 10.47
CA ALA A 35 12.29 -10.41 9.14
C ALA A 35 10.78 -10.63 9.18
N ILE A 36 10.08 -10.01 8.24
CA ILE A 36 8.65 -10.22 8.03
C ILE A 36 8.50 -11.42 7.12
N THR A 37 7.70 -12.39 7.55
CA THR A 37 7.50 -13.65 6.84
C THR A 37 6.02 -14.01 6.83
N PRO A 38 5.60 -15.02 6.04
CA PRO A 38 4.24 -15.55 6.10
C PRO A 38 3.83 -16.12 7.47
N ASN A 39 4.77 -16.27 8.42
CA ASN A 39 4.49 -16.72 9.79
C ASN A 39 4.40 -15.56 10.80
N SER A 40 4.62 -14.31 10.36
CA SER A 40 4.52 -13.16 11.26
C SER A 40 3.08 -12.98 11.72
N SER A 41 2.87 -13.01 13.05
CA SER A 41 1.57 -12.76 13.65
C SER A 41 1.22 -11.26 13.63
N GLU A 42 -0.05 -10.93 13.79
CA GLU A 42 -0.48 -9.54 13.93
C GLU A 42 0.22 -8.86 15.11
N SER A 43 0.34 -9.56 16.24
CA SER A 43 1.06 -9.08 17.42
C SER A 43 2.54 -8.82 17.15
N ASP A 44 3.20 -9.66 16.35
CA ASP A 44 4.61 -9.44 16.01
C ASP A 44 4.78 -8.15 15.22
N LEU A 45 3.88 -7.89 14.27
CA LEU A 45 3.91 -6.67 13.48
C LEU A 45 3.59 -5.43 14.34
N LEU A 46 2.63 -5.53 15.25
CA LEU A 46 2.26 -4.42 16.14
C LEU A 46 3.36 -4.02 17.10
N ASN A 47 4.07 -5.01 17.65
CA ASN A 47 5.12 -4.77 18.63
C ASN A 47 6.44 -4.32 18.01
N ASN A 48 6.72 -4.69 16.76
CA ASN A 48 8.03 -4.47 16.15
C ASN A 48 8.03 -3.42 15.04
N CYS A 49 6.89 -3.18 14.37
CA CYS A 49 6.84 -2.27 13.22
C CYS A 49 6.43 -0.84 13.61
N ARG A 50 6.92 0.14 12.85
CA ARG A 50 6.59 1.55 13.10
C ARG A 50 5.16 1.87 12.67
N HIS A 51 4.44 2.59 13.53
CA HIS A 51 3.05 3.02 13.31
C HIS A 51 2.13 1.86 12.92
N ALA A 52 2.36 0.69 13.53
CA ALA A 52 1.55 -0.47 13.27
C ALA A 52 0.14 -0.29 13.87
N THR A 53 -0.88 -0.53 13.06
CA THR A 53 -2.29 -0.43 13.46
C THR A 53 -3.08 -1.59 12.87
N ILE A 54 -3.92 -2.23 13.69
CA ILE A 54 -4.95 -3.17 13.20
C ILE A 54 -6.14 -2.36 12.68
N VAL A 55 -6.68 -2.80 11.55
CA VAL A 55 -8.01 -2.44 11.06
C VAL A 55 -8.77 -3.75 10.93
N GLU A 56 -9.61 -4.02 11.92
CA GLU A 56 -10.47 -5.19 11.93
C GLU A 56 -11.54 -5.06 10.84
N HIS A 57 -11.89 -6.17 10.20
CA HIS A 57 -12.99 -6.15 9.24
C HIS A 57 -14.33 -6.11 10.01
N GLU A 58 -15.19 -5.17 9.64
CA GLU A 58 -16.53 -5.13 10.19
C GLU A 58 -17.36 -6.23 9.52
N GLU A 59 -17.73 -7.27 10.26
CA GLU A 59 -18.70 -8.24 9.77
C GLU A 59 -20.00 -7.50 9.44
N ASN A 60 -20.38 -7.50 8.16
CA ASN A 60 -21.67 -6.98 7.70
C ASN A 60 -22.82 -7.87 8.25
N ASN A 61 -23.18 -7.67 9.51
CA ASN A 61 -24.41 -8.23 10.11
C ASN A 61 -25.68 -7.55 9.55
N ALA A 62 -25.54 -6.60 8.61
CA ALA A 62 -26.62 -5.85 7.96
C ALA A 62 -27.61 -6.70 7.12
N GLY A 63 -27.42 -8.02 7.02
CA GLY A 63 -28.36 -8.95 6.38
C GLY A 63 -29.40 -9.59 7.31
N ARG A 64 -29.25 -9.52 8.64
CA ARG A 64 -30.22 -10.12 9.58
C ARG A 64 -31.30 -9.14 10.04
N THR A 65 -31.81 -8.28 9.15
CA THR A 65 -33.10 -7.63 9.41
C THR A 65 -34.19 -8.63 9.08
N PHE A 66 -34.88 -9.15 10.11
CA PHE A 66 -36.11 -9.92 9.95
C PHE A 66 -37.09 -9.09 9.08
N ARG A 67 -37.24 -9.48 7.82
CA ARG A 67 -38.26 -8.93 6.93
C ARG A 67 -39.51 -9.76 7.16
N GLY A 68 -40.55 -9.13 7.71
CA GLY A 68 -41.87 -9.74 7.84
C GLY A 68 -42.40 -10.25 6.49
N PRO A 69 -43.43 -11.12 6.51
CA PRO A 69 -43.91 -11.81 5.31
C PRO A 69 -44.31 -10.79 4.24
N GLY A 70 -43.56 -10.76 3.12
CA GLY A 70 -43.77 -9.83 1.99
C GLY A 70 -42.52 -9.05 1.54
N GLY A 71 -41.43 -9.05 2.32
CA GLY A 71 -40.16 -8.46 1.90
C GLY A 71 -39.43 -9.34 0.88
N GLY A 72 -39.23 -8.83 -0.34
CA GLY A 72 -38.50 -9.53 -1.41
C GLY A 72 -37.12 -10.05 -0.99
N ALA A 73 -36.63 -11.03 -1.76
CA ALA A 73 -35.49 -11.88 -1.46
C ALA A 73 -34.30 -11.12 -0.85
N ALA A 74 -33.72 -11.71 0.20
CA ALA A 74 -32.44 -11.25 0.73
C ALA A 74 -31.41 -11.27 -0.42
N MET A 75 -30.81 -10.10 -0.70
CA MET A 75 -29.63 -10.05 -1.55
C MET A 75 -28.50 -10.70 -0.75
N THR A 76 -28.32 -12.01 -0.91
CA THR A 76 -27.13 -12.70 -0.44
C THR A 76 -25.95 -12.07 -1.16
N GLN A 77 -25.19 -11.21 -0.46
CA GLN A 77 -23.87 -10.83 -0.91
C GLN A 77 -23.01 -12.09 -0.84
N ASN A 78 -22.89 -12.79 -1.96
CA ASN A 78 -21.91 -13.86 -2.14
C ASN A 78 -20.54 -13.21 -2.36
N SER A 79 -20.02 -12.50 -1.35
CA SER A 79 -18.67 -11.96 -1.36
C SER A 79 -17.69 -13.10 -1.08
N ASP A 80 -16.58 -13.17 -1.83
CA ASP A 80 -15.54 -14.17 -1.57
C ASP A 80 -15.02 -13.94 -0.14
N PRO A 81 -14.96 -14.98 0.71
CA PRO A 81 -14.45 -14.83 2.07
C PRO A 81 -12.93 -14.56 2.11
N TYR A 82 -12.26 -14.42 0.97
CA TYR A 82 -10.88 -13.94 0.80
C TYR A 82 -10.79 -12.58 0.08
N ASP A 83 -11.93 -11.94 -0.17
CA ASP A 83 -11.94 -10.54 -0.59
C ASP A 83 -11.32 -9.66 0.49
N GLU A 84 -10.54 -8.66 0.07
CA GLU A 84 -9.80 -7.77 0.98
C GLU A 84 -10.69 -6.97 1.93
N ILE A 85 -11.99 -6.91 1.67
CA ILE A 85 -12.97 -6.24 2.53
C ILE A 85 -13.29 -7.09 3.77
N ASN A 86 -13.15 -8.42 3.65
CA ASN A 86 -13.49 -9.40 4.68
C ASN A 86 -12.26 -9.90 5.45
N LEU A 87 -11.12 -9.21 5.34
CA LEU A 87 -9.86 -9.59 5.96
C LEU A 87 -9.43 -8.52 6.96
N ASP A 88 -8.93 -8.95 8.11
CA ASP A 88 -8.24 -8.09 9.06
C ASP A 88 -6.94 -7.57 8.44
N LYS A 89 -6.57 -6.34 8.79
CA LYS A 89 -5.43 -5.65 8.17
C LYS A 89 -4.52 -5.09 9.23
N VAL A 90 -3.24 -5.41 9.13
CA VAL A 90 -2.18 -4.71 9.87
C VAL A 90 -1.46 -3.78 8.91
N LYS A 91 -1.55 -2.48 9.17
CA LYS A 91 -0.90 -1.40 8.38
C LYS A 91 0.29 -0.88 9.17
N PHE A 92 1.45 -0.74 8.52
CA PHE A 92 2.68 -0.32 9.21
C PHE A 92 3.75 0.15 8.22
N TYR A 93 4.85 0.67 8.77
CA TYR A 93 6.08 0.96 8.03
C TYR A 93 7.20 0.00 8.42
N THR A 94 7.90 -0.50 7.40
CA THR A 94 9.09 -1.33 7.52
C THR A 94 10.34 -0.49 7.78
N ASP A 95 11.46 -1.14 8.07
CA ASP A 95 12.76 -0.49 8.35
C ASP A 95 13.30 0.32 7.14
N ASP A 96 12.98 -0.10 5.91
CA ASP A 96 13.30 0.62 4.67
C ASP A 96 12.31 1.75 4.33
N TYR A 97 11.42 2.10 5.28
CA TYR A 97 10.35 3.09 5.12
C TYR A 97 9.33 2.76 4.03
N SER A 98 9.27 1.50 3.59
CA SER A 98 8.17 1.00 2.77
C SER A 98 6.89 0.95 3.60
N TYR A 99 5.77 1.36 3.01
CA TYR A 99 4.46 1.24 3.63
C TYR A 99 3.86 -0.12 3.28
N MET A 100 3.51 -0.93 4.27
CA MET A 100 3.02 -2.28 4.07
C MET A 100 1.66 -2.50 4.74
N ILE A 101 0.81 -3.29 4.09
CA ILE A 101 -0.46 -3.78 4.62
C ILE A 101 -0.44 -5.29 4.53
N CYS A 102 -0.50 -5.98 5.66
CA CYS A 102 -0.66 -7.42 5.74
C CYS A 102 -2.10 -7.77 6.09
N TYR A 103 -2.62 -8.81 5.46
CA TYR A 103 -4.01 -9.24 5.51
C TYR A 103 -4.08 -10.59 6.21
N TYR A 104 -5.03 -10.70 7.14
CA TYR A 104 -5.23 -11.88 7.97
C TYR A 104 -6.69 -12.34 7.90
N LYS A 105 -6.88 -13.62 8.11
CA LYS A 105 -8.19 -14.26 8.24
C LYS A 105 -8.13 -15.23 9.39
N ASP A 106 -9.00 -15.08 10.39
CA ASP A 106 -9.00 -15.95 11.56
C ASP A 106 -7.60 -16.05 12.21
N TYR A 107 -6.87 -14.93 12.30
CA TYR A 107 -5.48 -14.83 12.76
C TYR A 107 -4.42 -15.53 11.89
N ILE A 108 -4.79 -16.06 10.72
CA ILE A 108 -3.90 -16.70 9.76
C ILE A 108 -3.46 -15.70 8.69
N PHE A 109 -2.17 -15.67 8.41
CA PHE A 109 -1.58 -14.83 7.37
C PHE A 109 -2.10 -15.19 5.97
N VAL A 110 -2.56 -14.19 5.21
CA VAL A 110 -3.04 -14.39 3.83
C VAL A 110 -2.07 -13.80 2.80
N LYS A 111 -1.75 -12.51 2.92
CA LYS A 111 -0.88 -11.78 1.97
C LYS A 111 -0.40 -10.47 2.58
N CYS A 112 0.69 -9.91 2.06
CA CYS A 112 1.00 -8.49 2.24
C CYS A 112 1.01 -7.77 0.90
N LYS A 113 0.68 -6.49 0.93
CA LYS A 113 0.92 -5.54 -0.15
C LYS A 113 1.85 -4.45 0.35
N VAL A 114 2.83 -4.09 -0.47
CA VAL A 114 3.83 -3.08 -0.15
C VAL A 114 3.75 -1.92 -1.12
N ARG A 115 4.03 -0.73 -0.62
CA ARG A 115 4.33 0.44 -1.41
C ARG A 115 5.73 0.91 -1.03
N PRO A 116 6.67 0.90 -1.99
CA PRO A 116 8.02 1.35 -1.73
C PRO A 116 8.04 2.81 -1.27
N PRO A 117 9.09 3.24 -0.54
CA PRO A 117 9.24 4.63 -0.13
C PRO A 117 9.16 5.53 -1.36
N LYS A 118 8.53 6.70 -1.20
CA LYS A 118 8.55 7.71 -2.27
C LYS A 118 10.01 8.10 -2.49
N VAL A 119 10.58 7.70 -3.61
CA VAL A 119 11.87 8.21 -4.06
C VAL A 119 11.67 9.70 -4.28
N VAL A 120 12.12 10.51 -3.33
CA VAL A 120 12.28 11.94 -3.57
C VAL A 120 13.38 12.00 -4.62
N LYS A 121 13.00 12.21 -5.89
CA LYS A 121 13.98 12.58 -6.91
C LYS A 121 14.56 13.89 -6.43
N THR A 122 15.71 13.84 -5.76
CA THR A 122 16.58 15.00 -5.66
C THR A 122 16.90 15.34 -7.10
N THR A 123 16.34 16.44 -7.60
CA THR A 123 16.77 17.03 -8.85
C THR A 123 18.22 17.42 -8.62
N THR A 124 19.15 16.51 -8.91
CA THR A 124 20.56 16.84 -9.01
C THR A 124 20.67 17.73 -10.23
N SER A 125 20.55 19.03 -10.02
CA SER A 125 21.00 20.04 -10.98
C SER A 125 22.46 19.68 -11.25
N ALA A 126 22.74 19.13 -12.43
CA ALA A 126 24.09 18.90 -12.87
C ALA A 126 24.82 20.26 -12.82
N SER A 127 25.72 20.44 -11.86
CA SER A 127 26.65 21.56 -11.89
C SER A 127 27.60 21.29 -13.04
N VAL A 128 27.34 21.93 -14.17
CA VAL A 128 28.26 21.97 -15.30
C VAL A 128 29.48 22.75 -14.83
N ASN A 129 30.51 22.03 -14.36
CA ASN A 129 31.85 22.59 -14.20
C ASN A 129 32.47 22.77 -15.59
N THR A 130 32.23 23.91 -16.21
CA THR A 130 33.10 24.43 -17.28
C THR A 130 34.35 25.01 -16.64
N ASN A 131 35.39 24.18 -16.45
CA ASN A 131 36.75 24.70 -16.33
C ASN A 131 37.27 25.00 -17.74
N SER A 132 37.11 26.25 -18.17
CA SER A 132 37.94 26.85 -19.20
C SER A 132 39.30 27.18 -18.60
N SER A 133 40.35 26.50 -19.04
CA SER A 133 41.72 26.99 -18.90
C SER A 133 42.40 26.90 -20.26
N ALA A 134 42.26 27.99 -21.01
CA ALA A 134 43.07 28.29 -22.18
C ALA A 134 44.43 28.85 -21.74
N ALA A 135 45.48 28.30 -22.36
CA ALA A 135 46.76 28.90 -22.74
C ALA A 135 47.38 30.01 -21.87
N LYS A 136 48.63 29.77 -21.45
CA LYS A 136 49.73 30.66 -21.79
C LYS A 136 51.06 29.91 -21.86
#